data_AF-A0A645ISN1-F1
#
_entry.id   AF-A0A645ISN1-F1
#
_cell.length_a   1.000
_cell.length_b   1.000
_cell.length_c   1.000
_cell.angle_alpha   90.00
_cell.angle_beta   90.00
_cell.angle_gamma   90.00
#
_symmetry.space_group_name_H-M   'P 1'
#
loop_
_entity.id
_entity.type
_entity.pdbx_description
1 polymer ?
#
loop_
_entity_poly.entity_id
_entity_poly.type
_entity_poly.pdbx_seq_one_letter_code
_entity_poly.pdbx_strand_id
1 'polypeptide(L)'
;MKSASWFLRNIGYSYDYAVFDVHILRFISRIGIDVPNVISDKVYIYLEDILREICNKIGVTLGSMDYLLWILGRNGYLEYVR
;
A
#
# COMPACT_ATOMS: atom_id res chain seq x y z
N MET A 1 -0.57 -11.39 8.99
CA MET A 1 -1.55 -10.59 8.23
C MET A 1 -1.24 -10.46 6.74
N LYS A 2 -0.01 -10.10 6.32
CA LYS A 2 0.35 -9.95 4.89
C LYS A 2 -0.10 -11.09 3.97
N SER A 3 0.11 -12.34 4.37
CA SER A 3 -0.23 -13.53 3.58
C SER A 3 -1.74 -13.73 3.41
N ALA A 4 -2.55 -13.32 4.39
CA ALA A 4 -4.00 -13.41 4.35
C ALA A 4 -4.60 -12.36 3.41
N SER A 5 -4.11 -11.11 3.46
CA SER A 5 -4.50 -10.05 2.52
C SER A 5 -4.14 -10.40 1.07
N TRP A 6 -2.96 -11.01 0.85
CA TRP A 6 -2.54 -11.48 -0.47
C TRP A 6 -3.43 -12.61 -1.00
N PHE A 7 -3.79 -13.58 -0.15
CA PHE A 7 -4.68 -14.68 -0.52
C PHE A 7 -6.08 -14.17 -0.90
N LEU A 8 -6.70 -13.35 -0.05
CA LEU A 8 -8.05 -12.81 -0.28
C LEU A 8 -8.15 -11.94 -1.53
N ARG A 9 -7.11 -11.15 -1.83
CA ARG A 9 -7.03 -10.37 -3.07
C ARG A 9 -6.94 -11.28 -4.30
N ASN A 10 -6.06 -12.29 -4.27
CA ASN A 10 -5.80 -13.13 -5.44
C ASN A 10 -6.94 -14.08 -5.79
N ILE A 11 -7.80 -14.43 -4.83
CA ILE A 11 -9.02 -15.21 -5.10
C ILE A 11 -10.22 -14.32 -5.50
N GLY A 12 -10.04 -13.00 -5.61
CA GLY A 12 -11.10 -12.06 -5.99
C GLY A 12 -12.14 -11.80 -4.90
N TYR A 13 -11.86 -12.16 -3.63
CA TYR A 13 -12.80 -12.00 -2.53
C TYR A 13 -12.98 -10.52 -2.14
N SER A 14 -11.94 -9.71 -2.32
CA SER A 14 -12.00 -8.26 -2.16
C SER A 14 -10.82 -7.57 -2.85
N TYR A 15 -11.12 -6.50 -3.60
CA TYR A 15 -10.14 -5.61 -4.23
C TYR A 15 -9.66 -4.49 -3.29
N ASP A 16 -10.18 -4.45 -2.05
CA ASP A 16 -9.94 -3.41 -1.04
C ASP A 16 -8.85 -3.77 -0.01
N TYR A 17 -8.09 -4.83 -0.27
CA TYR A 17 -6.95 -5.21 0.56
C TYR A 17 -5.63 -4.85 -0.12
N ALA A 18 -4.79 -4.11 0.61
CA ALA A 18 -3.45 -3.79 0.18
C ALA A 18 -2.52 -4.88 0.71
N VAL A 19 -1.72 -5.45 -0.18
CA VAL A 19 -0.60 -6.29 0.24
C VAL A 19 0.51 -5.33 0.60
N PHE A 20 0.56 -4.87 1.85
CA PHE A 20 1.64 -4.00 2.32
C PHE A 20 2.99 -4.69 2.17
N ASP A 21 3.64 -4.43 1.05
CA ASP A 21 4.99 -4.82 0.77
C ASP A 21 5.95 -3.65 1.08
N VAL A 22 7.25 -3.90 1.02
CA VAL A 22 8.31 -2.90 1.27
C VAL A 22 8.15 -1.67 0.37
N HIS A 23 7.54 -1.83 -0.81
CA HIS A 23 7.27 -0.77 -1.77
C HIS A 23 6.21 0.24 -1.29
N ILE A 24 5.13 -0.24 -0.66
CA ILE A 24 4.08 0.62 -0.09
C ILE A 24 4.66 1.44 1.08
N LEU A 25 5.44 0.81 1.96
CA LEU A 25 6.04 1.48 3.11
C LEU A 25 7.02 2.57 2.67
N ARG A 26 7.81 2.31 1.61
CA ARG A 26 8.67 3.32 0.99
C ARG A 26 7.90 4.48 0.41
N PHE A 27 6.75 4.21 -0.23
CA PHE A 27 5.88 5.27 -0.74
C PHE A 27 5.30 6.13 0.38
N ILE A 28 4.77 5.49 1.43
CA ILE A 28 4.21 6.16 2.62
C ILE A 28 5.25 7.06 3.30
N SER A 29 6.48 6.55 3.48
CA SER A 29 7.59 7.34 4.01
C SER A 29 7.90 8.55 3.13
N ARG A 30 7.76 8.43 1.80
CA ARG A 30 8.01 9.53 0.85
C ARG A 30 6.93 10.61 0.84
N ILE A 31 5.67 10.25 1.03
CA ILE A 31 4.59 11.23 1.15
C ILE A 31 4.59 11.95 2.52
N GLY A 32 5.64 11.75 3.33
CA GLY A 32 5.85 12.46 4.60
C GLY A 32 5.23 11.78 5.82
N ILE A 33 4.79 10.53 5.71
CA ILE A 33 4.21 9.79 6.83
C ILE A 33 5.33 8.94 7.46
N ASP A 34 5.61 9.19 8.73
CA ASP A 34 6.67 8.47 9.44
C ASP A 34 6.28 7.00 9.65
N VAL A 35 7.08 6.09 9.13
CA VAL A 35 6.83 4.64 9.19
C VAL A 35 7.73 4.05 10.27
N PRO A 36 7.18 3.49 11.36
CA PRO A 36 8.00 2.89 12.40
C PRO A 36 8.72 1.64 11.89
N ASN A 37 9.96 1.43 12.38
CA ASN A 37 10.78 0.26 12.04
C ASN A 37 10.10 -1.08 12.41
N VAL A 38 9.22 -1.08 13.41
CA VAL A 38 8.42 -2.23 13.82
C VAL A 38 6.96 -1.96 13.52
N ILE A 39 6.41 -2.71 12.57
CA ILE A 39 5.01 -2.59 12.15
C ILE A 39 4.18 -3.54 12.98
N SER A 40 3.45 -2.99 13.95
CA SER A 40 2.37 -3.72 14.63
C SER A 40 1.12 -3.77 13.77
N ASP A 41 0.21 -4.71 14.04
CA ASP A 41 -1.05 -4.85 13.31
C ASP A 41 -1.90 -3.55 13.33
N LYS A 42 -1.83 -2.77 14.43
CA LYS A 42 -2.50 -1.47 14.53
C LYS A 42 -1.93 -0.44 13.57
N VAL A 43 -0.60 -0.38 13.47
CA VAL A 43 0.08 0.52 12.51
C VAL A 43 -0.22 0.10 11.08
N TYR A 44 -0.25 -1.20 10.82
CA TYR A 44 -0.62 -1.72 9.50
C TYR A 44 -2.01 -1.24 9.06
N ILE A 45 -3.02 -1.44 9.92
CA ILE A 45 -4.41 -1.02 9.64
C ILE A 45 -4.49 0.49 9.45
N TYR A 46 -3.80 1.27 10.28
CA TYR A 46 -3.77 2.73 10.17
C TYR A 46 -3.18 3.18 8.83
N LEU A 47 -2.05 2.62 8.42
CA LEU A 47 -1.43 2.94 7.14
C LEU A 47 -2.30 2.50 5.96
N GLU A 48 -2.98 1.34 6.08
CA GLU A 48 -3.90 0.85 5.06
C GLU A 48 -5.09 1.79 4.87
N ASP A 49 -5.61 2.33 5.96
CA ASP A 49 -6.73 3.27 5.92
C ASP A 49 -6.34 4.61 5.28
N ILE A 50 -5.14 5.14 5.57
CA ILE A 50 -4.63 6.32 4.89
C ILE A 50 -4.52 6.10 3.37
N LEU A 51 -3.97 4.95 2.96
CA LEU A 51 -3.89 4.61 1.55
C LEU A 51 -5.28 4.46 0.92
N ARG A 52 -6.25 3.92 1.67
CA ARG A 52 -7.63 3.78 1.23
C ARG A 52 -8.29 5.13 1.02
N GLU A 53 -8.08 6.10 1.90
CA GLU A 53 -8.56 7.46 1.69
C GLU A 53 -7.96 8.11 0.44
N ILE A 54 -6.65 7.93 0.20
CA ILE A 54 -5.98 8.46 -1.00
C ILE A 54 -6.57 7.81 -2.26
N CYS A 55 -6.74 6.48 -2.25
CA CYS A 55 -7.30 5.73 -3.35
C CYS A 55 -8.75 6.17 -3.66
N ASN A 56 -9.56 6.36 -2.62
CA ASN A 56 -10.93 6.86 -2.73
C ASN A 56 -10.99 8.28 -3.34
N LYS A 57 -10.04 9.17 -2.98
CA LYS A 57 -9.96 10.52 -3.56
C LYS A 57 -9.60 10.51 -5.05
N ILE A 58 -8.80 9.55 -5.49
CA ILE A 58 -8.33 9.44 -6.88
C ILE A 58 -9.26 8.53 -7.71
N GLY A 59 -10.21 7.84 -7.07
CA GLY A 59 -11.16 6.95 -7.73
C GLY A 59 -10.53 5.62 -8.19
N VAL A 60 -9.48 5.17 -7.50
CA VAL A 60 -8.80 3.90 -7.80
C VAL A 60 -9.00 2.90 -6.67
N THR A 61 -8.99 1.61 -6.98
CA THR A 61 -9.03 0.57 -5.94
C THR A 61 -7.66 0.43 -5.27
N LEU A 62 -7.67 0.00 -4.01
CA LEU A 62 -6.45 -0.22 -3.24
C LEU A 62 -5.51 -1.22 -3.93
N GLY A 63 -6.07 -2.29 -4.52
CA GLY A 63 -5.31 -3.26 -5.30
C GLY A 63 -4.68 -2.69 -6.58
N SER A 64 -5.35 -1.75 -7.26
CA SER A 64 -4.80 -1.09 -8.44
C SER A 64 -3.64 -0.15 -8.08
N MET A 65 -3.78 0.56 -6.94
CA MET A 65 -2.72 1.39 -6.39
C MET A 65 -1.50 0.57 -5.98
N ASP A 66 -1.70 -0.58 -5.33
CA ASP A 66 -0.61 -1.51 -4.98
C ASP A 66 0.18 -1.94 -6.22
N TYR A 67 -0.52 -2.35 -7.29
CA TYR A 67 0.11 -2.73 -8.54
C TYR A 67 0.93 -1.59 -9.18
N LEU A 68 0.38 -0.37 -9.17
CA LEU A 68 1.06 0.83 -9.66
C LEU A 68 2.33 1.12 -8.84
N LEU A 69 2.21 1.15 -7.52
CA LEU A 69 3.34 1.40 -6.61
C LEU A 69 4.44 0.34 -6.75
N TRP A 70 4.06 -0.92 -6.99
CA TRP A 70 5.00 -1.99 -7.25
C TRP A 70 5.78 -1.78 -8.56
N ILE A 71 5.11 -1.40 -9.65
CA ILE A 71 5.77 -1.06 -10.92
C ILE A 71 6.71 0.14 -10.73
N LEU A 72 6.24 1.22 -10.07
CA LEU A 72 7.05 2.40 -9.82
C LEU A 72 8.26 2.09 -8.94
N GLY A 73 8.10 1.24 -7.93
CA GLY A 73 9.17 0.76 -7.07
C GLY A 73 10.21 -0.06 -7.82
N ARG A 74 9.78 -0.95 -8.71
CA ARG A 74 10.68 -1.80 -9.51
C ARG A 74 11.47 -1.01 -10.55
N ASN A 75 10.88 0.02 -11.14
CA ASN A 75 11.53 0.82 -12.18
C ASN A 75 12.32 2.03 -11.64
N GLY A 76 12.43 2.17 -10.31
CA GLY A 76 13.11 3.32 -9.67
C GLY A 76 12.34 4.65 -9.75
N TYR A 77 11.17 4.67 -10.40
CA TYR A 77 10.35 5.89 -10.51
C TYR A 77 9.76 6.34 -9.17
N LEU A 78 9.71 5.46 -8.17
CA LEU A 78 9.33 5.85 -6.83
C LEU A 78 10.21 7.00 -6.31
N GLU A 79 11.45 7.16 -6.80
CA GLU A 79 12.41 8.22 -6.41
C GLU A 79 12.00 9.63 -6.81
N TYR A 80 11.08 9.74 -7.75
CA TYR A 80 10.60 11.01 -8.28
C TYR A 80 9.30 11.48 -7.61
N VAL A 81 8.71 10.64 -6.76
CA VAL A 81 7.56 11.02 -5.93
C VAL A 81 8.05 11.96 -4.82
N ARG A 82 7.65 13.23 -4.90
CA ARG A 82 7.94 14.30 -3.93
C ARG A 82 6.66 14.77 -3.27
#